data_AF-K5BJI1-F1
#
_entry.id   AF-K5BJI1-F1
#
_cell.length_a   1.000
_cell.length_b   1.000
_cell.length_c   1.000
_cell.angle_alpha   90.00
_cell.angle_beta   90.00
_cell.angle_gamma   90.00
#
_symmetry.space_group_name_H-M   'P 1'
#
loop_
_entity.id
_entity.type
_entity.pdbx_description
1 polymer ?
#
loop_
_entity_poly.entity_id
_entity_poly.type
_entity_poly.pdbx_seq_one_letter_code
_entity_poly.pdbx_strand_id
1 'polypeptide(L)' 'MGSFLNWWDGVELWLAGLPFIAQAAVVMPVVLALSYGIAVVLDGALGHGIRLVRGGDGDASGEWDSGSGGGSAR' A
#
# COMPACT_ATOMS: atom_id res chain seq x y z
N MET A 1 9.72 25.48 -12.57
CA MET A 1 10.03 24.10 -13.00
C MET A 1 11.52 23.82 -12.81
N GLY A 2 12.01 23.72 -11.58
CA GLY A 2 13.46 23.55 -11.40
C GLY A 2 13.94 23.34 -9.97
N SER A 3 13.17 23.72 -8.95
CA SER A 3 13.64 23.60 -7.56
C SER A 3 13.90 22.15 -7.15
N PHE A 4 13.04 21.21 -7.57
CA PHE A 4 13.23 19.79 -7.29
C PHE A 4 14.40 19.20 -8.10
N LEU A 5 14.51 19.54 -9.38
CA LEU A 5 15.60 19.08 -10.25
C LEU A 5 16.96 19.62 -9.81
N ASN A 6 17.02 20.87 -9.33
CA ASN A 6 18.24 21.49 -8.84
C ASN A 6 18.69 20.95 -7.48
N TRP A 7 17.73 20.64 -6.60
CA TRP A 7 18.03 19.92 -5.35
C TRP A 7 18.54 18.50 -5.64
N TRP A 8 17.89 17.80 -6.57
CA TRP A 8 18.28 16.46 -7.01
C TRP A 8 19.67 16.45 -7.68
N ASP A 9 19.98 17.43 -8.52
CA ASP A 9 21.32 17.66 -9.11
C ASP A 9 22.40 17.84 -8.03
N GLY A 10 22.09 18.53 -6.93
CA GLY A 10 22.98 18.63 -5.77
C GLY A 10 23.18 17.29 -5.03
N VAL A 11 22.14 16.46 -4.95
CA VAL A 11 22.22 15.10 -4.40
C VAL A 11 23.07 14.20 -5.30
N GLU A 12 22.91 14.30 -6.63
CA GLU A 12 23.72 13.56 -7.62
C GLU A 12 25.20 13.90 -7.49
N LEU A 13 25.55 15.19 -7.34
CA LEU A 13 26.93 15.62 -7.13
C LEU A 13 27.52 15.14 -5.80
N TRP A 14 26.73 15.17 -4.72
CA TRP A 14 27.16 14.65 -3.41
C TRP A 14 27.42 13.15 -3.48
N LEU A 15 26.55 12.37 -4.11
CA LEU A 15 26.71 10.93 -4.28
C LEU A 15 27.89 10.58 -5.20
N ALA A 16 28.07 11.32 -6.30
CA ALA A 16 29.19 11.12 -7.23
C ALA A 16 30.55 11.48 -6.60
N GLY A 17 30.58 12.39 -5.62
CA GLY A 17 31.77 12.77 -4.87
C GLY A 17 32.18 11.81 -3.74
N LEU A 18 31.33 10.82 -3.39
CA LEU A 18 31.61 9.87 -2.31
C LEU A 18 32.49 8.69 -2.77
N PRO A 19 33.42 8.20 -1.92
CA PRO A 19 34.14 6.96 -2.18
C PRO A 19 33.19 5.75 -2.12
N PHE A 20 33.55 4.65 -2.80
CA PHE A 20 32.71 3.45 -2.97
C PHE A 20 32.08 2.92 -1.66
N ILE A 21 32.84 2.90 -0.56
CA ILE A 21 32.34 2.42 0.74
C ILE A 21 31.21 3.33 1.28
N ALA A 22 31.33 4.64 1.11
CA ALA A 22 30.30 5.57 1.55
C ALA A 22 29.05 5.50 0.66
N GLN A 23 29.20 5.28 -0.65
CA GLN A 23 28.06 4.99 -1.53
C GLN A 23 27.33 3.73 -1.09
N ALA A 24 28.04 2.63 -0.86
CA ALA A 24 27.43 1.38 -0.39
C ALA A 24 26.72 1.54 0.97
N ALA A 25 27.32 2.29 1.89
CA ALA A 25 26.74 2.59 3.19
C ALA A 25 25.45 3.45 3.11
N VAL A 26 25.33 4.33 2.11
CA VAL A 26 24.13 5.15 1.87
C VAL A 26 23.07 4.36 1.09
N VAL A 27 23.47 3.60 0.08
CA VAL A 27 22.56 2.84 -0.80
C VAL A 27 21.86 1.71 -0.05
N MET A 28 22.57 0.97 0.80
CA MET A 28 21.99 -0.18 1.51
C MET A 28 20.76 0.18 2.36
N PRO A 29 20.79 1.23 3.21
CA PRO A 29 19.61 1.70 3.94
C PRO A 29 18.50 2.23 3.03
N VAL A 30 18.85 2.98 1.97
CA VAL A 30 17.87 3.56 1.05
C VAL A 30 17.09 2.47 0.32
N VAL A 31 17.78 1.46 -0.21
CA VAL A 31 17.15 0.31 -0.87
C VAL A 31 16.31 -0.50 0.10
N LEU A 32 16.79 -0.70 1.33
CA LEU A 32 16.02 -1.38 2.37
C LEU A 32 14.71 -0.63 2.70
N ALA A 33 14.79 0.69 2.91
CA ALA A 33 13.61 1.51 3.19
C ALA A 33 12.64 1.53 2.00
N LEU A 34 13.15 1.65 0.78
CA LEU A 34 12.33 1.66 -0.43
C LEU A 34 11.61 0.32 -0.63
N SER A 35 12.33 -0.79 -0.51
CA SER A 35 11.75 -2.13 -0.66
C SER A 35 10.74 -2.44 0.44
N TYR A 36 11.04 -2.09 1.69
CA TYR A 36 10.11 -2.23 2.80
C TYR A 36 8.84 -1.40 2.58
N GLY A 37 8.98 -0.14 2.17
CA GLY A 37 7.83 0.72 1.86
C GLY A 37 6.94 0.14 0.76
N ILE A 38 7.54 -0.37 -0.33
CA ILE A 38 6.80 -1.00 -1.42
C ILE A 38 6.08 -2.27 -0.93
N ALA A 39 6.74 -3.11 -0.13
CA ALA A 39 6.13 -4.31 0.43
C ALA A 39 4.92 -3.96 1.31
N VAL A 40 5.07 -3.01 2.23
CA VAL A 40 3.98 -2.53 3.10
C VAL A 40 2.80 -1.96 2.30
N VAL A 41 3.08 -1.21 1.22
CA VAL A 41 2.03 -0.69 0.35
C VAL A 41 1.32 -1.81 -0.39
N LEU A 42 2.05 -2.79 -0.93
CA LEU A 42 1.46 -3.96 -1.59
C LEU A 42 0.60 -4.77 -0.61
N ASP A 43 1.12 -5.04 0.58
CA ASP A 43 0.41 -5.78 1.63
C ASP A 43 -0.86 -5.05 2.08
N GLY A 44 -0.77 -3.73 2.24
CA GLY A 44 -1.91 -2.87 2.55
C GLY A 44 -2.96 -2.85 1.43
N ALA A 45 -2.52 -2.77 0.18
CA ALA A 45 -3.40 -2.78 -0.99
C ALA A 45 -4.12 -4.12 -1.15
N LEU A 46 -3.45 -5.25 -0.89
CA LEU A 46 -4.05 -6.57 -0.89
C LEU A 46 -5.08 -6.70 0.24
N GLY A 47 -4.75 -6.24 1.46
CA GLY A 47 -5.68 -6.23 2.58
C GLY A 47 -6.93 -5.38 2.33
N HIS A 48 -6.77 -4.21 1.73
CA HIS A 48 -7.89 -3.34 1.35
C HIS A 48 -8.71 -3.93 0.19
N GLY A 49 -8.03 -4.51 -0.80
CA GLY A 49 -8.66 -5.17 -1.95
C GLY A 49 -9.51 -6.37 -1.54
N ILE A 50 -9.03 -7.22 -0.63
CA ILE A 50 -9.79 -8.37 -0.13
C ILE A 50 -11.03 -7.93 0.66
N ARG A 51 -10.94 -6.85 1.45
CA ARG A 51 -12.09 -6.29 2.17
C ARG A 51 -13.14 -5.70 1.23
N LEU A 52 -12.72 -5.06 0.14
CA LEU A 52 -13.61 -4.54 -0.90
C LEU A 52 -14.29 -5.68 -1.68
N VAL A 53 -13.58 -6.75 -2.03
CA VAL A 53 -14.16 -7.90 -2.75
C VAL A 53 -15.16 -8.65 -1.88
N ARG A 54 -14.87 -8.87 -0.60
CA ARG A 54 -15.76 -9.61 0.31
C ARG A 54 -16.93 -8.78 0.83
N GLY A 55 -16.82 -7.45 0.77
CA GLY A 55 -17.92 -6.53 1.09
C GLY A 55 -19.04 -6.51 0.05
N GLY A 56 -18.80 -7.03 -1.17
CA GLY A 56 -19.83 -7.16 -2.20
C GLY A 56 -20.78 -8.35 -2.01
N ASP A 57 -20.46 -9.29 -1.12
CA ASP A 57 -21.24 -10.51 -0.88
C ASP A 57 -22.07 -10.45 0.44
N GLY A 58 -22.09 -9.31 1.14
CA GLY A 58 -22.73 -9.16 2.45
C GLY A 58 -24.25 -8.92 2.39
N ASP A 59 -24.75 -8.48 1.25
CA ASP A 59 -26.07 -7.87 1.12
C ASP A 59 -27.17 -8.94 0.95
N ALA A 60 -26.82 -10.14 0.52
CA ALA A 60 -27.76 -11.19 0.15
C ALA A 60 -28.22 -12.08 1.32
N SER A 61 -27.64 -11.92 2.52
CA SER A 61 -27.97 -12.76 3.69
C SER A 61 -29.02 -12.16 4.63
N GLY A 62 -29.39 -10.88 4.47
CA GLY A 62 -30.44 -10.22 5.27
C GLY A 62 -31.87 -10.39 4.73
N GLU A 63 -32.04 -10.82 3.48
CA GLU A 63 -33.37 -10.94 2.86
C GLU A 63 -34.08 -12.27 3.20
N TRP A 64 -33.32 -13.33 3.50
CA TRP A 64 -33.89 -14.65 3.78
C TRP A 64 -34.44 -14.81 5.22
N ASP A 65 -34.13 -13.90 6.15
CA ASP A 65 -34.58 -13.95 7.56
C ASP A 65 -35.79 -13.06 7.86
N SER A 66 -36.36 -12.42 6.83
CA SER A 66 -37.52 -11.52 6.98
C SER A 66 -38.88 -12.19 6.69
N GLY A 67 -38.91 -13.50 6.34
CA GLY A 67 -40.09 -14.15 5.75
C GLY A 67 -40.66 -15.39 6.46
N SER A 68 -40.06 -15.91 7.53
CA SER A 68 -40.45 -17.23 8.09
C SER A 68 -41.17 -17.18 9.45
N GLY A 69 -41.41 -16.01 10.02
CA GLY A 69 -42.13 -15.85 11.29
C GLY A 69 -43.44 -15.09 11.13
N GLY A 70 -44.53 -15.73 10.68
CA GLY A 70 -45.82 -15.01 10.66
C GLY A 70 -47.03 -15.75 10.10
N GLY A 71 -47.66 -16.57 10.94
CA GLY A 71 -49.11 -16.47 11.12
C GLY A 71 -50.04 -17.28 10.20
N SER A 72 -50.65 -18.30 10.82
CA SER A 72 -52.11 -18.45 10.90
C SER A 72 -52.92 -18.55 9.58
N ALA A 73 -53.12 -19.79 9.13
CA ALA A 73 -54.42 -20.24 8.60
C ALA A 73 -54.88 -21.33 9.58
N ARG A 74 -55.73 -21.03 10.56
CA ARG A 74 -57.20 -20.96 10.46
C ARG A 74 -57.80 -22.20 9.78
#